data_AF-A0A7R9L889-F1
#
_entry.id   AF-A0A7R9L889-F1
#
_cell.length_a   1.000
_cell.length_b   1.000
_cell.length_c   1.000
_cell.angle_alpha   90.00
_cell.angle_beta   90.00
_cell.angle_gamma   90.00
#
_symmetry.space_group_name_H-M   'P 1'
#
loop_
_entity.id
_entity.type
_entity.pdbx_description
1 polymer ?
#
loop_
_entity_poly.entity_id
_entity_poly.type
_entity_poly.pdbx_seq_one_letter_code
_entity_poly.pdbx_strand_id
1 'polypeptide(L)'
;MNKKSQLLREKKEELERAAVIPAPKDASSYGEMGKPVVLTNISTEIQRKIDKGWESNAFNQYISDLISIERKLPDVRDPQKTMF
;
A
#
# COMPACT_ATOMS: atom_id res chain seq x y z
N MET A 1 -6.25 -37.46 -6.07
CA MET A 1 -5.73 -36.13 -5.66
C MET A 1 -5.23 -36.21 -4.22
N ASN A 2 -4.00 -35.77 -3.96
CA ASN A 2 -3.30 -36.04 -2.70
C ASN A 2 -3.60 -34.93 -1.67
N LYS A 3 -4.18 -35.28 -0.51
CA LYS A 3 -4.61 -34.34 0.55
C LYS A 3 -3.51 -33.36 0.98
N LYS A 4 -2.25 -33.80 0.93
CA LYS A 4 -1.08 -32.99 1.30
C LYS A 4 -0.89 -31.77 0.38
N SER A 5 -1.22 -31.90 -0.90
CA SER A 5 -1.10 -30.81 -1.88
C SER A 5 -2.19 -29.74 -1.73
N GLN A 6 -3.39 -30.15 -1.33
CA GLN A 6 -4.48 -29.23 -0.99
C GLN A 6 -4.12 -28.40 0.24
N LEU A 7 -3.64 -29.06 1.30
CA LEU A 7 -3.27 -28.39 2.54
C LEU A 7 -2.17 -27.32 2.35
N LEU A 8 -1.19 -27.60 1.49
CA LEU A 8 -0.12 -26.67 1.16
C LEU A 8 -0.63 -25.44 0.39
N ARG A 9 -1.61 -25.64 -0.49
CA ARG A 9 -2.21 -24.57 -1.29
C ARG A 9 -3.13 -23.70 -0.45
N GLU A 10 -3.96 -24.30 0.40
CA GLU A 10 -4.80 -23.58 1.37
C GLU A 10 -3.96 -22.74 2.33
N LYS A 11 -2.86 -23.30 2.86
CA LYS A 11 -1.94 -22.57 3.73
C LYS A 11 -1.21 -21.42 3.02
N LYS A 12 -0.92 -21.57 1.72
CA LYS A 12 -0.33 -20.52 0.89
C LYS A 12 -1.35 -19.41 0.62
N GLU A 13 -2.57 -19.76 0.24
CA GLU A 13 -3.66 -18.81 0.01
C GLU A 13 -4.03 -18.07 1.31
N GLU A 14 -3.99 -18.74 2.47
CA GLU A 14 -4.16 -18.11 3.78
C GLU A 14 -3.03 -17.14 4.11
N LEU A 15 -1.77 -17.50 3.83
CA LEU A 15 -0.64 -16.59 3.99
C LEU A 15 -0.75 -15.37 3.07
N GLU A 16 -1.16 -15.58 1.81
CA GLU A 16 -1.36 -14.51 0.84
C GLU A 16 -2.51 -13.59 1.27
N ARG A 17 -3.62 -14.13 1.80
CA ARG A 17 -4.71 -13.32 2.36
C ARG A 17 -4.30 -12.59 3.64
N ALA A 18 -3.51 -13.22 4.51
CA ALA A 18 -2.97 -12.58 5.71
C ALA A 18 -1.90 -11.52 5.40
N ALA A 19 -1.26 -11.60 4.23
CA ALA A 19 -0.37 -10.56 3.71
C ALA A 19 -1.11 -9.35 3.15
N VAL A 20 -2.42 -9.46 2.88
CA VAL A 20 -3.25 -8.31 2.50
C VAL A 20 -3.63 -7.55 3.77
N ILE A 21 -2.94 -6.44 4.00
CA ILE A 21 -3.28 -5.50 5.06
C ILE A 21 -4.66 -4.91 4.74
N PRO A 22 -5.66 -5.02 5.64
CA PRO A 22 -6.98 -4.47 5.38
C PRO A 22 -6.89 -2.95 5.23
N ALA A 23 -7.63 -2.41 4.27
CA ALA A 23 -7.65 -0.98 4.00
C ALA A 23 -7.99 -0.20 5.30
N PRO A 24 -7.19 0.82 5.69
CA PRO A 24 -7.49 1.61 6.87
C PRO A 24 -8.85 2.29 6.74
N LYS A 25 -9.71 2.19 7.77
CA LYS A 25 -11.05 2.83 7.78
C LYS A 25 -11.00 4.36 7.63
N ASP A 26 -9.88 4.97 8.00
CA ASP A 26 -9.61 6.41 7.87
C ASP A 26 -8.54 6.71 6.80
N ALA A 27 -8.33 5.82 5.82
CA ALA A 27 -7.34 5.97 4.74
C ALA A 27 -7.55 7.21 3.85
N SER A 28 -8.69 7.89 3.98
CA SER A 28 -9.10 9.01 3.14
C SER A 28 -8.21 10.27 3.24
N SER A 29 -7.23 10.30 4.16
CA SER A 29 -6.31 11.45 4.31
C SER A 29 -4.91 11.22 3.73
N TYR A 30 -4.37 9.99 3.83
CA TYR A 30 -2.98 9.74 3.45
C TYR A 30 -2.82 9.74 1.93
N GLY A 31 -2.04 10.68 1.41
CA GLY A 31 -1.76 10.79 -0.02
C GLY A 31 -2.91 11.38 -0.86
N GLU A 32 -4.00 11.81 -0.21
CA GLU A 32 -5.16 12.38 -0.90
C GLU A 32 -4.79 13.71 -1.56
N MET A 33 -5.31 13.93 -2.77
CA MET A 33 -4.91 15.04 -3.64
C MET A 33 -3.39 15.09 -3.92
N GLY A 34 -2.69 13.97 -3.79
CA GLY A 34 -1.25 13.89 -4.05
C GLY A 34 -0.38 14.57 -2.99
N LYS A 35 -0.93 14.88 -1.81
CA LYS A 35 -0.14 15.43 -0.70
C LYS A 35 0.91 14.42 -0.21
N PRO A 36 2.11 14.86 0.19
CA PRO A 36 3.12 13.96 0.73
C PRO A 36 2.65 13.39 2.07
N VAL A 37 2.97 12.11 2.30
CA VAL A 37 2.77 11.45 3.59
C VAL A 37 4.09 11.47 4.34
N VAL A 38 4.14 12.17 5.47
CA VAL A 38 5.33 12.27 6.32
C VAL A 38 5.00 11.68 7.68
N LEU A 39 5.81 10.71 8.12
CA LEU A 39 5.66 10.07 9.42
C LEU A 39 6.61 10.72 10.42
N THR A 40 6.10 11.17 11.55
CA THR A 40 6.89 11.70 12.68
C THR A 40 6.77 10.77 13.88
N ASN A 41 7.84 10.59 14.65
CA ASN A 41 7.86 9.76 15.87
C ASN A 41 7.44 8.30 15.64
N ILE A 42 8.06 7.65 14.66
CA ILE A 42 7.79 6.24 14.34
C ILE A 42 8.47 5.29 15.33
N SER A 43 7.80 4.17 15.63
CA SER A 43 8.37 3.11 16.44
C SER A 43 9.42 2.31 15.66
N THR A 44 10.30 1.61 16.39
CA THR A 44 11.33 0.75 15.79
C THR A 44 10.73 -0.36 14.91
N GLU A 45 9.52 -0.84 15.22
CA GLU A 45 8.83 -1.83 14.39
C GLU A 45 8.42 -1.24 13.03
N ILE A 46 7.90 -0.01 13.02
CA ILE A 46 7.52 0.69 11.80
C ILE A 46 8.76 0.98 10.94
N GLN A 47 9.85 1.44 11.57
CA GLN A 47 11.11 1.66 10.86
C GLN A 47 11.59 0.40 10.14
N ARG A 48 11.54 -0.77 10.80
CA ARG A 48 11.92 -2.04 10.17
C ARG A 48 11.04 -2.37 8.95
N LYS A 49 9.74 -2.05 8.98
CA LYS A 49 8.84 -2.25 7.83
C LYS A 49 9.19 -1.32 6.68
N ILE A 50 9.54 -0.07 6.98
CA ILE A 50 10.03 0.91 5.99
C ILE A 50 11.31 0.40 5.34
N ASP A 51 12.31 0.00 6.14
CA ASP A 51 13.62 -0.45 5.65
C ASP A 51 13.47 -1.68 4.73
N LYS A 52 12.66 -2.66 5.15
CA LYS A 52 12.37 -3.85 4.34
C LYS A 52 11.69 -3.49 3.01
N GLY A 53 10.75 -2.54 3.03
CA GLY A 53 10.07 -2.05 1.84
C GLY A 53 11.05 -1.44 0.84
N TRP A 54 12.00 -0.64 1.33
CA TRP A 54 13.07 -0.07 0.51
C TRP A 54 14.01 -1.13 -0.06
N GLU A 55 14.46 -2.10 0.74
CA GLU A 55 15.34 -3.18 0.29
C GLU A 55 14.67 -4.03 -0.82
N SER A 56 13.37 -4.30 -0.67
CA SER A 56 12.66 -5.21 -1.57
C SER A 56 12.17 -4.55 -2.86
N ASN A 57 11.82 -3.25 -2.82
CA ASN A 57 11.14 -2.58 -3.94
C ASN A 57 11.81 -1.29 -4.41
N ALA A 58 12.87 -0.82 -3.73
CA ALA A 58 13.52 0.47 -3.97
C ALA A 58 12.59 1.70 -3.83
N PHE A 59 11.48 1.56 -3.10
CA PHE A 59 10.59 2.65 -2.69
C PHE A 59 9.96 2.34 -1.32
N ASN A 60 9.33 3.35 -0.71
CA ASN A 60 8.67 3.20 0.58
C ASN A 60 7.32 2.48 0.46
N GLN A 61 7.37 1.14 0.44
CA GLN A 61 6.17 0.29 0.39
C GLN A 61 5.25 0.54 1.58
N TYR A 62 5.80 0.75 2.78
CA TYR A 62 4.98 0.98 3.97
C TYR A 62 4.07 2.21 3.83
N ILE A 63 4.58 3.30 3.24
CA ILE A 63 3.75 4.48 2.92
C ILE A 63 2.73 4.14 1.83
N SER A 64 3.12 3.39 0.80
CA SER A 64 2.19 2.96 -0.27
C SER A 64 1.01 2.17 0.28
N ASP A 65 1.25 1.29 1.27
CA ASP A 65 0.22 0.46 1.89
C ASP A 65 -0.76 1.28 2.75
N LEU A 66 -0.35 2.46 3.23
CA LEU A 66 -1.21 3.38 3.97
C LEU A 66 -2.09 4.24 3.06
N ILE A 67 -1.66 4.48 1.82
CA ILE A 67 -2.35 5.31 0.84
C ILE A 67 -3.50 4.51 0.21
N SER A 68 -4.68 5.12 0.09
CA SER A 68 -5.81 4.49 -0.58
C SER A 68 -5.51 4.22 -2.06
N ILE A 69 -5.95 3.04 -2.53
CA ILE A 69 -5.88 2.66 -3.96
C ILE A 69 -6.73 3.62 -4.82
N GLU A 70 -7.81 4.16 -4.27
CA GLU A 70 -8.77 5.04 -4.96
C GLU A 70 -8.55 6.54 -4.68
N ARG A 71 -7.33 6.94 -4.25
CA ARG A 71 -7.05 8.35 -3.92
C ARG A 71 -7.29 9.28 -5.11
N LYS A 72 -7.81 10.48 -4.85
CA LYS A 72 -7.97 11.49 -5.91
C LYS A 72 -6.68 12.27 -6.10
N LEU A 73 -6.51 12.79 -7.31
CA LEU A 73 -5.40 13.66 -7.69
C LEU A 73 -5.94 14.98 -8.24
N PRO A 74 -5.23 16.11 -7.99
CA PRO A 74 -5.53 17.36 -8.66
C PRO A 74 -5.28 17.20 -10.17
N ASP A 75 -6.14 17.81 -10.97
CA ASP A 75 -5.89 17.92 -12.39
C ASP A 75 -4.79 18.95 -12.63
N VAL A 76 -3.65 18.49 -13.12
CA VAL A 76 -2.47 19.32 -13.44
C VAL A 76 -2.32 19.55 -14.95
N ARG A 77 -3.30 19.12 -15.75
CA ARG A 77 -3.26 19.28 -17.21
C ARG A 77 -3.39 20.75 -17.60
N ASP A 78 -2.79 21.11 -18.72
CA ASP A 78 -2.96 22.41 -19.33
C ASP A 78 -4.46 22.64 -19.65
N PRO A 79 -5.08 23.73 -19.15
CA PRO A 79 -6.48 24.06 -19.41
C PRO A 79 -6.85 24.07 -20.89
N GLN A 80 -5.92 24.44 -21.78
CA GLN A 80 -6.18 24.49 -23.23
C GLN A 80 -6.37 23.10 -23.85
N LYS A 81 -5.88 22.03 -23.20
CA LYS A 81 -6.00 20.64 -23.68
C LYS A 81 -7.21 19.89 -23.10
N THR A 82 -7.99 20.54 -22.24
CA THR A 82 -9.16 19.95 -21.55
C THR A 82 -10.51 20.35 -22.15
N MET A 83 -10.54 21.17 -23.22
CA MET A 83 -11.76 21.72 -23.83
C MET A 83 -12.14 21.07 -25.18
N PHE A 84 -12.03 19.74 -25.27
CA PHE A 84 -12.51 18.97 -26.44
C PHE A 84 -13.64 18.02 -26.04
#